data_AF-A0A8C5M5K0-F1
#
_entry.id   AF-A0A8C5M5K0-F1
#
_cell.length_a   1.000
_cell.length_b   1.000
_cell.length_c   1.000
_cell.angle_alpha   90.00
_cell.angle_beta   90.00
_cell.angle_gamma   90.00
#
_symmetry.space_group_name_H-M   'P 1'
#
loop_
_entity.id
_entity.type
_entity.pdbx_description
1 polymer ?
#
loop_
_entity_poly.entity_id
_entity_poly.type
_entity_poly.pdbx_seq_one_letter_code
_entity_poly.pdbx_strand_id
1 'polypeptide(L)'
;MGFIPGREAKDSTVRAVNLIHGSPHLTTAPFLLLSTDCDKAFDRVSWDFLFRTLSHMGLGENMILWIRALYTHPSARINVNGVLSDSFPISNGTRQGCPLSPLLFALSLEPFLQAVRDAPDIAGLRVGNTEHRLAAYTDDLLFFVRSPKVTLPTLLRMFADYGTLSNLKLNMDKSEIMPVLIPPREALALQSSFPFKWCQGQLKYLGTFLTPDTNDLYRANFQPLLASLELDLRRWALPHISWFGRINTIKMSVLPRILYLFQTLPISLPRLIFKRLNSMFRTFVWNGKAPRVKLNLLTTPRSIGGMSMPHIWHYYCATHMQR
;
A
#
# COMPACT_ATOMS: atom_id res chain seq x y z
N MET A 1 7.22 -8.37 -2.43
CA MET A 1 6.25 -8.61 -3.50
C MET A 1 4.90 -8.91 -2.89
N GLY A 2 3.85 -8.27 -3.42
CA GLY A 2 2.46 -8.51 -3.05
C GLY A 2 1.93 -9.81 -3.67
N PHE A 3 0.73 -10.24 -3.28
CA PHE A 3 0.10 -11.50 -3.72
C PHE A 3 0.90 -12.77 -3.42
N ILE A 4 1.76 -12.74 -2.40
CA ILE A 4 2.51 -13.90 -1.90
C ILE A 4 1.87 -14.36 -0.59
N PRO A 5 1.59 -15.66 -0.40
CA PRO A 5 1.07 -16.19 0.86
C PRO A 5 1.93 -15.75 2.05
N GLY A 6 1.30 -15.27 3.11
CA GLY A 6 1.99 -14.81 4.32
C GLY A 6 2.66 -13.44 4.23
N ARG A 7 2.49 -12.70 3.13
CA ARG A 7 2.92 -11.29 3.02
C ARG A 7 1.71 -10.38 2.83
N GLU A 8 1.51 -9.48 3.77
CA GLU A 8 0.43 -8.50 3.74
C GLU A 8 0.97 -7.09 3.49
N ALA A 9 0.11 -6.19 3.01
CA ALA A 9 0.46 -4.77 2.83
C ALA A 9 0.98 -4.14 4.14
N LYS A 10 0.45 -4.58 5.29
CA LYS A 10 0.89 -4.13 6.62
C LYS A 10 2.38 -4.36 6.85
N ASP A 11 2.94 -5.47 6.36
CA ASP A 11 4.34 -5.83 6.62
C ASP A 11 5.28 -4.87 5.90
N SER A 12 4.94 -4.52 4.66
CA SER A 12 5.67 -3.52 3.87
C SER A 12 5.61 -2.13 4.51
N THR A 13 4.43 -1.70 4.97
CA THR A 13 4.26 -0.40 5.63
C THR A 13 4.98 -0.34 6.98
N VAL A 14 4.83 -1.36 7.84
CA VAL A 14 5.53 -1.43 9.14
C VAL A 14 7.04 -1.41 8.93
N ARG A 15 7.55 -2.16 7.95
CA ARG A 15 8.97 -2.12 7.59
C ARG A 15 9.42 -0.72 7.18
N ALA A 16 8.66 -0.03 6.33
CA ALA A 16 8.99 1.33 5.92
C ALA A 16 9.03 2.30 7.11
N VAL A 17 8.02 2.24 8.00
CA VAL A 17 7.96 3.07 9.21
C VAL A 17 9.14 2.80 10.14
N ASN A 18 9.48 1.53 10.38
CA ASN A 18 10.61 1.17 11.24
C ASN A 18 11.95 1.66 10.66
N LEU A 19 12.13 1.58 9.33
CA LEU A 19 13.32 2.09 8.66
C LEU A 19 13.43 3.61 8.75
N ILE A 20 12.32 4.34 8.56
CA ILE A 20 12.27 5.80 8.78
C ILE A 20 12.66 6.11 10.22
N HIS A 21 12.00 5.47 11.19
CA HIS A 21 12.22 5.71 12.62
C HIS A 21 13.68 5.47 13.04
N GLY A 22 14.27 4.35 12.60
CA GLY A 22 15.64 3.97 12.93
C GLY A 22 16.70 4.74 12.15
N SER A 23 16.35 5.34 11.01
CA SER A 23 17.33 5.95 10.10
C SER A 23 18.31 6.94 10.76
N PRO A 24 17.92 7.81 11.73
CA PRO A 24 18.84 8.76 12.35
C PRO A 24 19.95 8.08 13.16
N HIS A 25 19.72 6.84 13.61
CA HIS A 25 20.69 6.04 14.36
C HIS A 25 21.50 5.10 13.46
N LEU A 26 21.05 4.87 12.22
CA LEU A 26 21.63 3.90 11.29
C LEU A 26 22.57 4.56 10.26
N THR A 27 22.39 5.85 9.97
CA THR A 27 23.17 6.55 8.95
C THR A 27 23.24 8.05 9.22
N THR A 28 24.37 8.65 8.89
CA THR A 28 24.54 10.11 8.79
C THR A 28 24.50 10.61 7.34
N ALA A 29 24.57 9.69 6.37
CA ALA A 29 24.48 10.01 4.95
C ALA A 29 23.03 10.36 4.55
N PRO A 30 22.84 11.17 3.50
CA PRO A 30 21.51 11.54 3.01
C PRO A 30 20.64 10.33 2.72
N PHE A 31 19.41 10.35 3.26
CA PHE A 31 18.43 9.29 3.12
C PHE A 31 17.06 9.85 2.71
N LEU A 32 16.47 9.24 1.69
CA LEU A 32 15.14 9.56 1.20
C LEU A 32 14.38 8.29 0.80
N LEU A 33 13.06 8.42 0.70
CA LEU A 33 12.22 7.42 0.07
C LEU A 33 11.82 7.88 -1.33
N LEU A 34 11.80 6.96 -2.28
CA LEU A 34 11.22 7.17 -3.61
C LEU A 34 10.08 6.18 -3.79
N SER A 35 8.84 6.67 -3.85
CA SER A 35 7.69 5.88 -4.27
C SER A 35 7.54 6.03 -5.78
N THR A 36 7.57 4.93 -6.51
CA THR A 36 7.41 4.95 -7.95
C THR A 36 6.03 4.47 -8.37
N ASP A 37 5.46 5.14 -9.35
CA ASP A 37 4.24 4.73 -10.05
C ASP A 37 4.61 4.30 -11.47
N CYS A 38 4.11 3.15 -11.92
CA CYS A 38 4.35 2.65 -13.27
C CYS A 38 3.07 2.77 -14.11
N ASP A 39 3.17 3.39 -15.29
CA ASP A 39 2.01 3.61 -16.14
C ASP A 39 1.39 2.27 -16.58
N LYS A 40 0.14 1.99 -16.14
CA LYS A 40 -0.63 0.81 -16.55
C LYS A 40 0.19 -0.48 -16.50
N ALA A 41 0.87 -0.73 -15.38
CA ALA A 41 1.88 -1.77 -15.26
C ALA A 41 1.40 -3.16 -15.73
N PHE A 42 0.16 -3.54 -15.38
CA PHE A 42 -0.45 -4.80 -15.81
C PHE A 42 -0.72 -4.86 -17.31
N ASP A 43 -1.13 -3.75 -17.94
CA ASP A 43 -1.49 -3.71 -19.37
C ASP A 43 -0.25 -3.64 -20.26
N ARG A 44 0.91 -3.25 -19.72
CA ARG A 44 2.13 -3.07 -20.51
C ARG A 44 2.98 -4.33 -20.68
N VAL A 45 2.85 -5.32 -19.80
CA VAL A 45 3.72 -6.51 -19.74
C VAL A 45 3.95 -7.12 -21.12
N SER A 46 5.21 -7.13 -21.58
CA SER A 46 5.61 -7.83 -22.81
C SER A 46 5.50 -9.35 -22.62
N TRP A 47 4.74 -10.01 -23.50
CA TRP A 47 4.58 -11.47 -23.44
C TRP A 47 5.88 -12.21 -23.76
N ASP A 48 6.65 -11.71 -24.74
CA ASP A 48 7.95 -12.30 -25.09
C ASP A 48 8.90 -12.26 -23.89
N PHE A 49 8.95 -11.12 -23.19
CA PHE A 49 9.74 -10.97 -21.98
C PHE A 49 9.23 -11.87 -20.84
N LEU A 50 7.91 -11.91 -20.62
CA LEU A 50 7.29 -12.77 -19.62
C LEU A 50 7.67 -14.24 -19.85
N PHE A 51 7.46 -14.79 -21.05
CA PHE A 51 7.72 -16.20 -21.32
C PHE A 51 9.22 -16.56 -21.26
N ARG A 52 10.11 -15.65 -21.68
CA ARG A 52 11.55 -15.82 -21.49
C ARG A 52 11.92 -15.83 -19.99
N THR A 53 11.31 -14.95 -19.20
CA THR A 53 11.50 -14.90 -17.74
C THR A 53 11.03 -16.20 -17.09
N LEU A 54 9.83 -16.68 -17.42
CA LEU A 54 9.30 -17.94 -16.88
C LEU A 54 10.20 -19.14 -17.23
N SER A 55 10.71 -19.19 -18.47
CA SER A 55 11.66 -20.23 -18.89
C SER A 55 12.97 -20.14 -18.12
N HIS A 56 13.53 -18.94 -17.94
CA HIS A 56 14.75 -18.73 -17.18
C HIS A 56 14.61 -19.09 -15.69
N MET A 57 13.43 -18.88 -15.12
CA MET A 57 13.09 -19.29 -13.74
C MET A 57 12.90 -20.82 -13.60
N GLY A 58 13.01 -21.59 -14.68
CA GLY A 58 12.96 -23.06 -14.65
C GLY A 58 11.55 -23.65 -14.62
N LEU A 59 10.52 -22.89 -15.02
CA LEU A 59 9.18 -23.45 -15.17
C LEU A 59 9.17 -24.49 -16.30
N GLY A 60 8.53 -25.63 -16.07
CA GLY A 60 8.45 -26.70 -17.06
C GLY A 60 7.75 -26.26 -18.35
N GLU A 61 8.24 -26.76 -19.49
CA GLU A 61 7.75 -26.37 -20.83
C GLU A 61 6.23 -26.53 -20.99
N ASN A 62 5.67 -27.62 -20.45
CA ASN A 62 4.22 -27.87 -20.48
C ASN A 62 3.43 -26.76 -19.75
N MET A 63 3.90 -26.30 -18.60
CA MET A 63 3.26 -25.23 -17.85
C MET A 63 3.34 -23.90 -18.63
N ILE A 64 4.50 -23.60 -19.19
CA ILE A 64 4.68 -22.41 -20.04
C ILE A 64 3.75 -22.47 -21.25
N LEU A 65 3.58 -23.64 -21.87
CA LEU A 65 2.69 -23.85 -23.00
C LEU A 65 1.22 -23.62 -22.62
N TRP A 66 0.76 -24.13 -21.47
CA TRP A 66 -0.59 -23.86 -20.97
C TRP A 66 -0.83 -22.38 -20.69
N ILE A 67 0.15 -21.70 -20.09
CA ILE A 67 0.06 -20.25 -19.88
C ILE A 67 0.01 -19.54 -21.24
N ARG A 68 0.87 -19.91 -22.19
CA ARG A 68 0.93 -19.32 -23.54
C ARG A 68 -0.37 -19.50 -24.31
N ALA A 69 -1.06 -20.63 -24.14
CA ALA A 69 -2.39 -20.83 -24.72
C ALA A 69 -3.39 -19.76 -24.28
N LEU A 70 -3.29 -19.26 -23.03
CA LEU A 70 -4.11 -18.14 -22.55
C LEU A 70 -3.76 -16.81 -23.20
N TYR A 71 -2.59 -16.65 -23.82
CA TYR A 71 -2.16 -15.40 -24.47
C TYR A 71 -2.08 -15.52 -25.99
N THR A 72 -2.60 -16.61 -26.56
CA THR A 72 -2.58 -16.85 -28.00
C THR A 72 -3.75 -16.10 -28.67
N HIS A 73 -3.43 -15.10 -29.50
CA HIS A 73 -4.38 -14.28 -30.28
C HIS A 73 -5.59 -13.71 -29.48
N PRO A 74 -5.41 -13.13 -28.28
CA PRO A 74 -6.52 -12.52 -27.57
C PRO A 74 -7.00 -11.27 -28.32
N SER A 75 -8.31 -11.03 -28.27
CA SER A 75 -8.94 -9.83 -28.81
C SER A 75 -9.86 -9.19 -27.77
N ALA A 76 -10.08 -7.89 -27.91
CA ALA A 76 -10.99 -7.12 -27.07
C ALA A 76 -11.98 -6.33 -27.93
N ARG A 77 -13.10 -5.96 -27.29
CA ARG A 77 -14.11 -5.01 -27.79
C ARG A 77 -14.45 -4.05 -26.68
N ILE A 78 -14.76 -2.81 -27.03
CA ILE A 78 -15.22 -1.79 -26.08
C ILE A 78 -16.75 -1.84 -26.07
N ASN A 79 -17.35 -1.96 -24.89
CA ASN A 79 -18.80 -1.85 -24.72
C ASN A 79 -19.14 -0.46 -24.18
N VAL A 80 -19.85 0.34 -24.96
CA VAL A 80 -20.38 1.65 -24.55
C VAL A 80 -21.90 1.57 -24.59
N ASN A 81 -22.55 1.59 -23.42
CA ASN A 81 -24.00 1.56 -23.28
C ASN A 81 -24.70 0.41 -24.04
N GLY A 82 -24.07 -0.77 -24.09
CA GLY A 82 -24.60 -1.93 -24.81
C GLY A 82 -24.19 -2.02 -26.27
N VAL A 83 -23.53 -0.99 -26.82
CA VAL A 83 -22.97 -1.01 -28.18
C VAL A 83 -21.52 -1.48 -28.12
N LEU A 84 -21.23 -2.56 -28.84
CA LEU A 84 -19.88 -3.11 -28.95
C LEU A 84 -19.13 -2.48 -30.12
N SER A 85 -17.88 -2.10 -29.90
CA SER A 85 -16.95 -1.75 -30.98
C SER A 85 -16.57 -2.96 -31.82
N ASP A 86 -15.88 -2.69 -32.92
CA ASP A 86 -15.13 -3.71 -33.64
C ASP A 86 -14.08 -4.37 -32.73
N SER A 87 -13.76 -5.62 -33.08
CA SER A 87 -12.75 -6.40 -32.38
C SER A 87 -11.35 -5.93 -32.76
N PHE A 88 -10.51 -5.71 -31.77
CA PHE A 88 -9.09 -5.41 -31.99
C PHE A 88 -8.20 -6.42 -31.25
N PRO A 89 -7.02 -6.76 -31.79
CA PRO A 89 -6.09 -7.66 -31.14
C PRO A 89 -5.44 -7.00 -29.93
N ILE A 90 -5.15 -7.80 -28.91
CA ILE A 90 -4.29 -7.42 -27.79
C ILE A 90 -2.90 -8.01 -28.07
N SER A 91 -1.84 -7.26 -27.80
CA SER A 91 -0.45 -7.70 -28.01
C SER A 91 0.39 -7.73 -26.73
N ASN A 92 -0.10 -7.13 -25.65
CA ASN A 92 0.60 -6.99 -24.39
C ASN A 92 -0.36 -6.97 -23.19
N GLY A 93 0.23 -7.11 -22.02
CA GLY A 93 -0.46 -7.02 -20.74
C GLY A 93 -0.99 -8.34 -20.24
N THR A 94 -1.36 -8.34 -18.96
CA THR A 94 -1.98 -9.47 -18.28
C THR A 94 -3.48 -9.24 -18.16
N ARG A 95 -4.26 -10.32 -18.16
CA ARG A 95 -5.73 -10.23 -18.14
C ARG A 95 -6.22 -9.72 -16.79
N GLN A 96 -6.87 -8.56 -16.75
CA GLN A 96 -7.52 -8.09 -15.53
C GLN A 96 -8.65 -9.05 -15.10
N GLY A 97 -8.75 -9.32 -13.80
CA GLY A 97 -9.72 -10.28 -13.26
C GLY A 97 -9.32 -11.76 -13.39
N CYS A 98 -8.22 -12.09 -14.08
CA CYS A 98 -7.68 -13.45 -14.10
C CYS A 98 -6.90 -13.72 -12.80
N PRO A 99 -7.18 -14.84 -12.08
CA PRO A 99 -6.46 -15.19 -10.85
C PRO A 99 -4.94 -15.37 -11.03
N LEU A 100 -4.51 -15.72 -12.25
CA LEU A 100 -3.10 -15.96 -12.57
C LEU A 100 -2.31 -14.68 -12.86
N SER A 101 -2.98 -13.63 -13.36
CA SER A 101 -2.32 -12.38 -13.80
C SER A 101 -1.47 -11.70 -12.73
N PRO A 102 -1.91 -11.58 -11.46
CA PRO A 102 -1.09 -11.00 -10.40
C PRO A 102 0.24 -11.74 -10.19
N LEU A 103 0.23 -13.07 -10.28
CA LEU A 103 1.43 -13.88 -10.14
C LEU A 103 2.36 -13.71 -11.36
N LEU A 104 1.80 -13.71 -12.57
CA LEU A 104 2.60 -13.49 -13.79
C LEU A 104 3.24 -12.11 -13.81
N PHE A 105 2.51 -11.07 -13.39
CA PHE A 105 3.08 -9.74 -13.21
C PHE A 105 4.22 -9.76 -12.20
N ALA A 106 4.00 -10.39 -11.04
CA ALA A 106 5.03 -10.50 -10.00
C ALA A 106 6.30 -11.21 -10.50
N LEU A 107 6.15 -12.33 -11.22
CA LEU A 107 7.26 -13.06 -11.82
C LEU A 107 7.97 -12.24 -12.90
N SER A 108 7.22 -11.51 -13.72
CA SER A 108 7.82 -10.63 -14.74
C SER A 108 8.65 -9.53 -14.11
N LEU A 109 8.23 -8.97 -12.97
CA LEU A 109 8.92 -7.86 -12.31
C LEU A 109 10.13 -8.31 -11.47
N GLU A 110 10.18 -9.57 -11.05
CA GLU A 110 11.24 -10.07 -10.16
C GLU A 110 12.67 -9.88 -10.69
N PRO A 111 12.98 -10.08 -12.00
CA PRO A 111 14.30 -9.77 -12.55
C PRO A 111 14.76 -8.33 -12.29
N PHE A 112 13.85 -7.36 -12.41
CA PHE A 112 14.16 -5.95 -12.11
C PHE A 112 14.46 -5.76 -10.62
N LEU A 113 13.63 -6.35 -9.75
CA LEU A 113 13.83 -6.24 -8.30
C LEU A 113 15.13 -6.89 -7.85
N GLN A 114 15.48 -8.03 -8.45
CA GLN A 114 16.74 -8.71 -8.18
C GLN A 114 17.94 -7.89 -8.66
N ALA A 115 17.88 -7.34 -9.88
CA ALA A 115 18.92 -6.45 -10.39
C ALA A 115 19.16 -5.26 -9.45
N VAL A 116 18.11 -4.65 -8.90
CA VAL A 116 18.24 -3.55 -7.93
C VAL A 116 18.88 -4.01 -6.62
N ARG A 117 18.56 -5.23 -6.15
CA ARG A 117 19.15 -5.82 -4.94
C ARG A 117 20.63 -6.15 -5.10
N ASP A 118 21.08 -6.44 -6.33
CA ASP A 118 22.46 -6.83 -6.61
C ASP A 118 23.33 -5.64 -7.09
N ALA A 119 22.72 -4.55 -7.56
CA ALA A 119 23.44 -3.40 -8.11
C ALA A 119 24.33 -2.70 -7.05
N PRO A 120 25.66 -2.64 -7.21
CA PRO A 120 26.55 -2.06 -6.20
C PRO A 120 26.33 -0.56 -5.97
N ASP A 121 25.90 0.15 -7.01
CA ASP A 121 25.67 1.59 -6.99
C ASP A 121 24.29 1.99 -6.43
N ILE A 122 23.45 1.02 -6.06
CA ILE A 122 22.20 1.26 -5.36
C ILE A 122 22.41 1.07 -3.86
N ALA A 123 22.64 2.19 -3.18
CA ALA A 123 22.81 2.21 -1.74
C ALA A 123 21.45 2.28 -1.03
N GLY A 124 21.18 1.30 -0.18
CA GLY A 124 20.01 1.24 0.68
C GLY A 124 20.30 1.66 2.11
N LEU A 125 19.34 1.42 3.00
CA LEU A 125 19.52 1.55 4.45
C LEU A 125 19.88 0.19 5.06
N ARG A 126 21.03 0.09 5.73
CA ARG A 126 21.49 -1.16 6.35
C ARG A 126 21.01 -1.26 7.80
N VAL A 127 20.40 -2.40 8.13
CA VAL A 127 19.98 -2.78 9.49
C VAL A 127 20.58 -4.14 9.80
N GLY A 128 21.51 -4.19 10.76
CA GLY A 128 22.32 -5.38 11.01
C GLY A 128 23.03 -5.85 9.74
N ASN A 129 22.82 -7.11 9.35
CA ASN A 129 23.43 -7.71 8.16
C ASN A 129 22.59 -7.53 6.87
N THR A 130 21.43 -6.89 6.95
CA THR A 130 20.54 -6.75 5.78
C THR A 130 20.54 -5.31 5.28
N GLU A 131 20.76 -5.12 3.97
CA GLU A 131 20.57 -3.82 3.33
C GLU A 131 19.18 -3.74 2.69
N HIS A 132 18.37 -2.81 3.17
CA HIS A 132 17.05 -2.54 2.64
C HIS A 132 17.15 -1.51 1.52
N ARG A 133 17.04 -1.96 0.27
CA ARG A 133 17.07 -1.10 -0.92
C ARG A 133 15.69 -0.80 -1.48
N LEU A 134 14.76 -1.77 -1.39
CA LEU A 134 13.39 -1.62 -1.87
C LEU A 134 12.39 -2.43 -1.03
N ALA A 135 11.13 -2.02 -1.12
CA ALA A 135 9.94 -2.78 -0.79
C ALA A 135 9.00 -2.72 -2.00
N ALA A 136 8.57 -3.89 -2.48
CA ALA A 136 7.66 -4.01 -3.62
C ALA A 136 6.37 -4.66 -3.14
N TYR A 137 5.24 -4.01 -3.41
CA TYR A 137 3.92 -4.59 -3.22
C TYR A 137 3.12 -4.31 -4.48
N THR A 138 2.83 -5.35 -5.25
CA THR A 138 2.24 -5.21 -6.59
C THR A 138 3.08 -4.28 -7.47
N ASP A 139 2.46 -3.32 -8.12
CA ASP A 139 3.01 -2.20 -8.87
C ASP A 139 3.51 -1.03 -7.99
N ASP A 140 3.14 -0.98 -6.70
CA ASP A 140 3.66 0.01 -5.75
C ASP A 140 5.09 -0.37 -5.31
N LEU A 141 6.09 0.30 -5.88
CA LEU A 141 7.49 0.14 -5.47
C LEU A 141 7.95 1.32 -4.63
N LEU A 142 8.54 1.00 -3.48
CA LEU A 142 9.13 1.96 -2.56
C LEU A 142 10.62 1.67 -2.43
N PHE A 143 11.46 2.62 -2.83
CA PHE A 143 12.90 2.53 -2.73
C PHE A 143 13.39 3.29 -1.50
N PHE A 144 14.30 2.65 -0.77
CA PHE A 144 15.02 3.23 0.37
C PHE A 144 16.37 3.70 -0.16
N VAL A 145 16.53 5.00 -0.36
CA VAL A 145 17.65 5.55 -1.13
C VAL A 145 18.62 6.25 -0.19
N ARG A 146 19.83 5.70 -0.10
CA ARG A 146 21.01 6.36 0.44
C ARG A 146 21.87 6.88 -0.70
N SER A 147 22.69 7.90 -0.45
CA SER A 147 23.57 8.53 -1.45
C SER A 147 22.82 8.90 -2.75
N PRO A 148 21.78 9.75 -2.69
CA PRO A 148 20.84 9.95 -3.80
C PRO A 148 21.46 10.36 -5.13
N LYS A 149 22.58 11.10 -5.09
CA LYS A 149 23.31 11.56 -6.29
C LYS A 149 23.85 10.42 -7.16
N VAL A 150 24.11 9.25 -6.56
CA VAL A 150 24.59 8.05 -7.27
C VAL A 150 23.44 7.08 -7.52
N THR A 151 22.63 6.85 -6.49
CA THR A 151 21.55 5.86 -6.53
C THR A 151 20.43 6.25 -7.50
N LEU A 152 19.99 7.52 -7.52
CA LEU A 152 18.86 7.94 -8.38
C LEU A 152 19.17 7.84 -9.88
N PRO A 153 20.32 8.35 -10.40
CA PRO A 153 20.66 8.17 -11.82
C PRO A 153 20.78 6.70 -12.21
N THR A 154 21.38 5.88 -11.35
CA THR A 154 21.53 4.43 -11.59
C THR A 154 20.17 3.76 -11.69
N LEU A 155 19.26 4.07 -10.75
CA LEU A 155 17.92 3.52 -10.72
C LEU A 155 17.12 3.93 -11.97
N LEU A 156 17.23 5.19 -12.41
CA LEU A 156 16.58 5.68 -13.63
C LEU A 156 17.09 4.96 -14.88
N ARG A 157 18.40 4.73 -14.99
CA ARG A 157 18.98 3.94 -16.07
C ARG A 157 18.44 2.52 -16.06
N MET A 158 18.39 1.87 -14.89
CA MET A 158 17.85 0.52 -14.76
C MET A 158 16.37 0.44 -15.14
N PHE A 159 15.56 1.44 -14.78
CA PHE A 159 14.17 1.52 -15.24
C PHE A 159 14.08 1.68 -16.76
N ALA A 160 14.93 2.51 -17.37
CA ALA A 160 14.96 2.70 -18.81
C ALA A 160 15.34 1.40 -19.54
N ASP A 161 16.44 0.77 -19.13
CA ASP A 161 16.94 -0.48 -19.70
C ASP A 161 15.89 -1.59 -19.56
N TYR A 162 15.33 -1.76 -18.36
CA TYR A 162 14.28 -2.74 -18.11
C TYR A 162 13.00 -2.44 -18.90
N GLY A 163 12.67 -1.17 -19.10
CA GLY A 163 11.54 -0.72 -19.90
C GLY A 163 11.68 -1.11 -21.38
N THR A 164 12.89 -1.09 -21.94
CA THR A 164 13.11 -1.54 -23.33
C THR A 164 12.84 -3.03 -23.53
N LEU A 165 13.00 -3.84 -22.48
CA LEU A 165 12.83 -5.29 -22.53
C LEU A 165 11.40 -5.73 -22.16
N SER A 166 10.85 -5.16 -21.09
CA SER A 166 9.60 -5.59 -20.47
C SER A 166 8.38 -4.74 -20.84
N ASN A 167 8.60 -3.61 -21.52
CA ASN A 167 7.66 -2.50 -21.73
C ASN A 167 7.23 -1.77 -20.45
N LEU A 168 7.81 -2.04 -19.28
CA LEU A 168 7.49 -1.29 -18.06
C LEU A 168 7.88 0.19 -18.24
N LYS A 169 6.96 1.10 -17.90
CA LYS A 169 7.19 2.54 -18.02
C LYS A 169 6.99 3.23 -16.69
N LEU A 170 8.06 3.84 -16.18
CA LEU A 170 8.03 4.68 -14.99
C LEU A 170 7.26 5.99 -15.29
N ASN A 171 6.32 6.35 -14.43
CA ASN A 171 5.63 7.64 -14.47
C ASN A 171 6.36 8.62 -13.56
N MET A 172 7.16 9.52 -14.13
CA MET A 172 7.95 10.50 -13.37
C MET A 172 7.06 11.52 -12.64
N ASP A 173 5.93 11.92 -13.24
CA ASP A 173 5.03 12.94 -12.71
C ASP A 173 4.24 12.44 -11.48
N LYS A 174 3.94 11.15 -11.43
CA LYS A 174 3.26 10.49 -10.30
C LYS A 174 4.20 9.90 -9.27
N SER A 175 5.45 9.67 -9.65
CA SER A 175 6.48 9.20 -8.72
C SER A 175 6.89 10.32 -7.77
N GLU A 176 7.02 9.99 -6.49
CA GLU A 176 7.15 10.97 -5.42
C GLU A 176 8.33 10.64 -4.50
N ILE A 177 9.13 11.65 -4.19
CA ILE A 177 10.24 11.60 -3.25
C ILE A 177 9.82 12.18 -1.90
N MET A 178 10.15 11.45 -0.83
CA MET A 178 10.09 11.94 0.54
C MET A 178 11.49 12.09 1.13
N PRO A 179 11.97 13.33 1.36
CA PRO A 179 13.18 13.54 2.11
C PRO A 179 12.99 13.07 3.57
N VAL A 180 13.92 12.26 4.08
CA VAL A 180 13.86 11.77 5.48
C VAL A 180 15.00 12.36 6.30
N LEU A 181 16.25 12.10 5.90
CA LEU A 181 17.44 12.69 6.50
C LEU A 181 18.27 13.34 5.42
N ILE A 182 17.98 14.60 5.11
CA ILE A 182 18.73 15.34 4.10
C ILE A 182 18.80 16.82 4.48
N PRO A 183 19.98 17.46 4.39
CA PRO A 183 20.09 18.89 4.60
C PRO A 183 19.27 19.68 3.57
N PRO A 184 18.60 20.79 3.95
CA PRO A 184 17.75 21.56 3.04
C PRO A 184 18.43 21.99 1.74
N ARG A 185 19.71 22.38 1.82
CA ARG A 185 20.50 22.78 0.64
C ARG A 185 20.70 21.62 -0.35
N GLU A 186 20.94 20.41 0.16
CA GLU A 186 21.13 19.24 -0.68
C GLU A 186 19.80 18.74 -1.26
N ALA A 187 18.72 18.81 -0.47
CA ALA A 187 17.37 18.50 -0.94
C ALA A 187 16.99 19.41 -2.13
N LEU A 188 17.24 20.72 -2.03
CA LEU A 188 16.97 21.66 -3.12
C LEU A 188 17.78 21.34 -4.38
N ALA A 189 19.06 21.00 -4.23
CA ALA A 189 19.91 20.63 -5.36
C ALA A 189 19.41 19.35 -6.06
N LEU A 190 19.00 18.34 -5.29
CA LEU A 190 18.40 17.12 -5.84
C LEU A 190 17.05 17.39 -6.50
N GLN A 191 16.23 18.27 -5.91
CA GLN A 191 14.93 18.65 -6.46
C GLN A 191 15.07 19.31 -7.84
N SER A 192 16.10 20.13 -8.05
CA SER A 192 16.39 20.70 -9.37
C SER A 192 16.98 19.69 -10.36
N SER A 193 17.56 18.58 -9.88
CA SER A 193 18.28 17.61 -10.70
C SER A 193 17.41 16.46 -11.21
N PHE A 194 16.29 16.17 -10.55
CA PHE A 194 15.42 15.02 -10.88
C PHE A 194 13.96 15.44 -11.03
N PRO A 195 13.25 14.98 -12.07
CA PRO A 195 11.90 15.45 -12.38
C PRO A 195 10.80 14.73 -11.57
N PHE A 196 11.13 14.23 -10.38
CA PHE A 196 10.17 13.62 -9.48
C PHE A 196 9.41 14.68 -8.70
N LYS A 197 8.17 14.38 -8.31
CA LYS A 197 7.45 15.21 -7.35
C LYS A 197 8.10 15.08 -5.97
N TRP A 198 8.29 16.18 -5.25
CA TRP A 198 8.77 16.16 -3.88
C TRP A 198 7.60 16.38 -2.92
N CYS A 199 7.39 15.44 -2.02
CA CYS A 199 6.29 15.55 -1.06
C CYS A 199 6.59 16.60 0.00
N GLN A 200 5.54 17.28 0.46
CA GLN A 200 5.63 18.24 1.56
C GLN A 200 5.28 17.55 2.88
N GLY A 201 6.25 16.82 3.44
CA GLY A 201 6.18 16.26 4.78
C GLY A 201 5.42 14.94 4.94
N GLN A 202 4.73 14.44 3.90
CA GLN A 202 4.11 13.12 3.95
C GLN A 202 4.00 12.45 2.56
N LEU A 203 4.18 11.13 2.52
CA LEU A 203 4.11 10.29 1.33
C LEU A 203 3.04 9.22 1.51
N LYS A 204 2.12 9.09 0.54
CA LYS A 204 1.10 8.03 0.60
C LYS A 204 1.68 6.71 0.09
N TYR A 205 1.68 5.68 0.93
CA TYR A 205 2.13 4.33 0.60
C TYR A 205 1.13 3.30 1.14
N LEU A 206 0.64 2.42 0.27
CA LEU A 206 -0.34 1.36 0.60
C LEU A 206 -1.52 1.88 1.44
N GLY A 207 -2.09 3.04 1.08
CA GLY A 207 -3.24 3.61 1.79
C GLY A 207 -2.95 4.29 3.13
N THR A 208 -1.69 4.36 3.55
CA THR A 208 -1.23 5.11 4.75
C THR A 208 -0.29 6.25 4.37
N PHE A 209 -0.28 7.32 5.13
CA PHE A 209 0.71 8.40 5.00
C PHE A 209 1.94 8.09 5.87
N LEU A 210 3.09 8.00 5.23
CA LEU A 210 4.41 7.99 5.87
C LEU A 210 4.86 9.43 6.07
N THR A 211 5.55 9.71 7.17
CA THR A 211 6.09 11.04 7.49
C THR A 211 7.58 10.91 7.83
N PRO A 212 8.42 11.93 7.58
CA PRO A 212 9.83 11.92 7.98
C PRO A 212 10.01 11.77 9.49
N ASP A 213 9.19 12.47 10.29
CA ASP A 213 9.10 12.27 11.74
C ASP A 213 7.95 11.31 12.05
N THR A 214 8.25 10.20 12.70
CA THR A 214 7.26 9.20 13.12
C THR A 214 6.25 9.72 14.15
N ASN A 215 6.55 10.79 14.87
CA ASN A 215 5.61 11.43 15.80
C ASN A 215 4.39 12.02 15.07
N ASP A 216 4.55 12.41 13.81
CA ASP A 216 3.47 12.98 13.00
C ASP A 216 2.55 11.92 12.38
N LEU A 217 2.89 10.63 12.45
CA LEU A 217 2.08 9.54 11.88
C LEU A 217 0.65 9.54 12.42
N TYR A 218 0.47 9.85 13.71
CA TYR A 218 -0.86 9.97 14.31
C TYR A 218 -1.68 11.07 13.65
N ARG A 219 -1.09 12.27 13.50
CA ARG A 219 -1.73 13.43 12.89
C ARG A 219 -2.04 13.17 11.41
N ALA A 220 -1.11 12.59 10.68
CA ALA A 220 -1.25 12.33 9.24
C ALA A 220 -2.33 11.27 8.91
N ASN A 221 -2.54 10.27 9.78
CA ASN A 221 -3.41 9.13 9.47
C ASN A 221 -4.70 9.07 10.31
N PHE A 222 -4.59 9.19 11.63
CA PHE A 222 -5.75 8.99 12.51
C PHE A 222 -6.67 10.21 12.55
N GLN A 223 -6.14 11.44 12.49
CA GLN A 223 -7.01 12.62 12.49
C GLN A 223 -7.92 12.69 11.25
N PRO A 224 -7.42 12.51 10.01
CA PRO A 224 -8.29 12.47 8.82
C PRO A 224 -9.28 11.31 8.86
N LEU A 225 -8.86 10.14 9.37
CA LEU A 225 -9.77 9.01 9.54
C LEU A 225 -10.90 9.37 10.52
N LEU A 226 -10.58 9.91 11.69
CA LEU A 226 -11.59 10.29 12.70
C LEU A 226 -12.57 11.34 12.14
N ALA A 227 -12.08 12.34 11.42
CA ALA A 227 -12.92 13.35 10.78
C ALA A 227 -13.86 12.75 9.72
N SER A 228 -13.33 11.88 8.86
CA SER A 228 -14.13 11.18 7.84
C SER A 228 -15.18 10.26 8.48
N LEU A 229 -14.80 9.49 9.51
CA LEU A 229 -15.73 8.62 10.24
C LEU A 229 -16.84 9.43 10.92
N GLU A 230 -16.53 10.60 11.45
CA GLU A 230 -17.53 11.47 12.06
C GLU A 230 -18.56 11.96 11.03
N LEU A 231 -18.12 12.35 9.83
CA LEU A 231 -19.00 12.72 8.73
C LEU A 231 -19.85 11.53 8.24
N ASP A 232 -19.23 10.36 8.07
CA ASP A 232 -19.92 9.16 7.59
C ASP A 232 -21.00 8.70 8.58
N LEU A 233 -20.69 8.67 9.88
CA LEU A 233 -21.66 8.32 10.91
C LEU A 233 -22.81 9.32 11.00
N ARG A 234 -22.56 10.62 10.80
CA ARG A 234 -23.62 11.64 10.72
C ARG A 234 -24.52 11.42 9.51
N ARG A 235 -23.95 11.13 8.34
CA ARG A 235 -24.71 10.82 7.11
C ARG A 235 -25.56 9.57 7.27
N TRP A 236 -25.00 8.50 7.84
CA TRP A 236 -25.71 7.25 8.06
C TRP A 236 -26.70 7.30 9.23
N ALA A 237 -26.73 8.38 10.02
CA ALA A 237 -27.74 8.55 11.06
C ALA A 237 -29.10 9.00 10.51
N LEU A 238 -29.14 9.53 9.28
CA LEU A 238 -30.34 10.05 8.63
C LEU A 238 -31.40 8.99 8.28
N PRO A 239 -31.05 7.81 7.73
CA PRO A 239 -32.04 6.79 7.44
C PRO A 239 -32.60 6.17 8.73
N HIS A 240 -33.81 5.63 8.66
CA HIS A 240 -34.44 4.87 9.76
C HIS A 240 -33.81 3.48 9.92
N ILE A 241 -32.50 3.45 10.23
CA ILE A 241 -31.76 2.22 10.49
C ILE A 241 -32.07 1.78 11.92
N SER A 242 -32.44 0.50 12.07
CA SER A 242 -32.58 -0.12 13.38
C SER A 242 -31.27 -0.05 14.17
N TRP A 243 -31.37 -0.15 15.48
CA TRP A 243 -30.21 -0.16 16.35
C TRP A 243 -29.22 -1.30 16.02
N PHE A 244 -29.74 -2.48 15.67
CA PHE A 244 -28.92 -3.60 15.16
C PHE A 244 -28.24 -3.27 13.83
N GLY A 245 -28.96 -2.62 12.91
CA GLY A 245 -28.40 -2.17 11.64
C GLY A 245 -27.23 -1.20 11.85
N ARG A 246 -27.37 -0.24 12.77
CA ARG A 246 -26.30 0.72 13.11
C ARG A 246 -25.06 0.03 13.68
N ILE A 247 -25.23 -0.95 14.58
CA ILE A 247 -24.10 -1.73 15.09
C ILE A 247 -23.41 -2.51 13.94
N ASN A 248 -24.18 -3.09 13.03
CA ASN A 248 -23.62 -3.78 11.86
C ASN A 248 -22.93 -2.82 10.89
N THR A 249 -23.43 -1.60 10.69
CA THR A 249 -22.77 -0.55 9.90
C THR A 249 -21.39 -0.21 10.49
N ILE A 250 -21.28 -0.10 11.82
CA ILE A 250 -19.97 0.11 12.47
C ILE A 250 -19.03 -1.06 12.15
N LYS A 251 -19.50 -2.31 12.27
CA LYS A 251 -18.68 -3.50 12.02
C LYS A 251 -18.22 -3.63 10.58
N MET A 252 -19.09 -3.31 9.63
CA MET A 252 -18.83 -3.55 8.20
C MET A 252 -18.07 -2.39 7.55
N SER A 253 -18.31 -1.14 7.99
CA SER A 253 -17.77 0.03 7.29
C SER A 253 -16.72 0.81 8.09
N VAL A 254 -16.83 0.82 9.43
CA VAL A 254 -15.94 1.64 10.28
C VAL A 254 -14.79 0.81 10.84
N LEU A 255 -15.10 -0.35 11.41
CA LEU A 255 -14.12 -1.22 12.06
C LEU A 255 -12.95 -1.61 11.12
N PRO A 256 -13.17 -2.02 9.85
CA PRO A 256 -12.07 -2.41 8.98
C PRO A 256 -11.08 -1.26 8.72
N ARG A 257 -11.57 -0.03 8.58
CA ARG A 257 -10.73 1.17 8.36
C ARG A 257 -9.84 1.46 9.57
N ILE A 258 -10.39 1.31 10.78
CA ILE A 258 -9.63 1.48 12.03
C ILE A 258 -8.60 0.36 12.19
N LEU A 259 -9.01 -0.89 11.96
CA LEU A 259 -8.14 -2.06 12.06
C LEU A 259 -6.95 -1.97 11.10
N TYR A 260 -7.17 -1.47 9.88
CA TYR A 260 -6.12 -1.27 8.91
C TYR A 260 -5.00 -0.37 9.46
N LEU A 261 -5.34 0.78 10.08
CA LEU A 261 -4.34 1.65 10.70
C LEU A 261 -3.67 1.01 11.92
N PHE A 262 -4.40 0.27 12.74
CA PHE A 262 -3.82 -0.43 13.90
C PHE A 262 -2.78 -1.49 13.49
N GLN A 263 -3.00 -2.15 12.36
CA GLN A 263 -2.09 -3.18 11.83
C GLN A 263 -0.87 -2.57 11.13
N THR A 264 -1.07 -1.48 10.37
CA THR A 264 -0.03 -0.87 9.52
C THR A 264 0.87 0.12 10.25
N LEU A 265 0.37 0.79 11.30
CA LEU A 265 1.13 1.82 12.02
C LEU A 265 1.58 1.31 13.39
N PRO A 266 2.89 1.14 13.63
CA PRO A 266 3.41 0.70 14.92
C PRO A 266 3.54 1.84 15.92
N ILE A 267 2.43 2.53 16.21
CA ILE A 267 2.41 3.65 17.17
C ILE A 267 1.54 3.38 18.39
N SER A 268 2.00 3.88 19.54
CA SER A 268 1.24 3.87 20.79
C SER A 268 0.13 4.92 20.75
N LEU A 269 -1.12 4.48 20.90
CA LEU A 269 -2.27 5.39 20.83
C LEU A 269 -2.75 5.84 22.21
N PRO A 270 -2.98 7.15 22.44
CA PRO A 270 -3.52 7.63 23.70
C PRO A 270 -4.94 7.13 23.95
N ARG A 271 -5.27 6.85 25.22
CA ARG A 271 -6.61 6.39 25.66
C ARG A 271 -7.76 7.31 25.23
N LEU A 272 -7.47 8.59 24.99
CA LEU A 272 -8.45 9.58 24.56
C LEU A 272 -9.10 9.23 23.22
N ILE A 273 -8.37 8.59 22.29
CA ILE A 273 -8.90 8.20 20.97
C ILE A 273 -10.00 7.17 21.14
N PHE A 274 -9.76 6.16 21.98
CA PHE A 274 -10.74 5.11 22.26
C PHE A 274 -11.99 5.68 22.93
N LYS A 275 -11.83 6.65 23.84
CA LYS A 275 -12.96 7.40 24.42
C LYS A 275 -13.76 8.16 23.35
N ARG A 276 -13.06 8.85 22.42
CA ARG A 276 -13.68 9.59 21.32
C ARG A 276 -14.46 8.66 20.39
N LEU A 277 -13.85 7.56 19.94
CA LEU A 277 -14.50 6.55 19.09
C LEU A 277 -15.73 5.92 19.78
N ASN A 278 -15.60 5.54 21.05
CA ASN A 278 -16.72 5.01 21.82
C ASN A 278 -17.85 6.03 21.95
N SER A 279 -17.53 7.32 22.12
CA SER A 279 -18.51 8.40 22.14
C SER A 279 -19.24 8.51 20.79
N MET A 280 -18.49 8.58 19.68
CA MET A 280 -19.04 8.64 18.32
C MET A 280 -19.98 7.47 18.03
N PHE A 281 -19.56 6.25 18.38
CA PHE A 281 -20.36 5.07 18.16
C PHE A 281 -21.62 5.05 19.02
N ARG A 282 -21.54 5.47 20.29
CA ARG A 282 -22.73 5.59 21.14
C ARG A 282 -23.72 6.59 20.57
N THR A 283 -23.25 7.78 20.18
CA THR A 283 -24.11 8.80 19.56
C THR A 283 -24.77 8.28 18.30
N PHE A 284 -24.02 7.59 17.44
CA PHE A 284 -24.56 7.00 16.21
C PHE A 284 -25.59 5.91 16.52
N VAL A 285 -25.25 4.94 17.36
CA VAL A 285 -26.09 3.80 17.72
C VAL A 285 -27.41 4.27 18.34
N TRP A 286 -27.39 5.28 19.21
CA TRP A 286 -28.59 5.80 19.88
C TRP A 286 -29.29 6.96 19.18
N ASN A 287 -28.83 7.36 17.99
CA ASN A 287 -29.36 8.50 17.25
C ASN A 287 -29.35 9.82 18.05
N GLY A 288 -28.30 10.06 18.83
CA GLY A 288 -28.21 11.20 19.73
C GLY A 288 -29.09 11.10 21.00
N LYS A 289 -29.89 10.03 21.16
CA LYS A 289 -30.68 9.82 22.38
C LYS A 289 -29.83 9.26 23.52
N ALA A 290 -30.33 9.38 24.75
CA ALA A 290 -29.70 8.81 25.92
C ALA A 290 -29.55 7.27 25.78
N PRO A 291 -28.34 6.71 26.02
CA PRO A 291 -28.12 5.27 25.98
C PRO A 291 -28.96 4.52 27.02
N ARG A 292 -29.73 3.53 26.57
CA ARG A 292 -30.55 2.69 27.48
C ARG A 292 -29.81 1.46 28.00
N VAL A 293 -28.69 1.12 27.37
CA VAL A 293 -27.88 -0.05 27.72
C VAL A 293 -26.47 0.38 28.06
N LYS A 294 -25.90 -0.20 29.14
CA LYS A 294 -24.50 0.03 29.55
C LYS A 294 -23.54 -0.38 28.42
N LEU A 295 -22.45 0.38 28.25
CA LEU A 295 -21.47 0.12 27.18
C LEU A 295 -20.89 -1.29 27.23
N ASN A 296 -20.63 -1.82 28.43
CA ASN A 296 -20.10 -3.19 28.58
C ASN A 296 -21.06 -4.23 27.99
N LEU A 297 -22.37 -4.10 28.21
CA LEU A 297 -23.37 -5.03 27.65
C LEU A 297 -23.51 -4.86 26.13
N LEU A 298 -23.40 -3.61 25.63
CA LEU A 298 -23.36 -3.32 24.20
C LEU A 298 -22.20 -4.06 23.50
N THR A 299 -21.01 -4.09 24.11
CA THR A 299 -19.83 -4.69 23.49
C THR A 299 -19.68 -6.20 23.75
N THR A 300 -20.44 -6.74 24.70
CA THR A 300 -20.44 -8.16 25.06
C THR A 300 -20.93 -9.01 23.87
N PRO A 301 -20.39 -10.23 23.65
CA PRO A 301 -20.87 -11.13 22.61
C PRO A 301 -22.36 -11.48 22.71
N ARG A 302 -23.03 -11.65 21.55
CA ARG A 302 -24.43 -12.09 21.48
C ARG A 302 -24.69 -13.44 22.13
N SER A 303 -23.71 -14.35 22.10
CA SER A 303 -23.82 -15.68 22.71
C SER A 303 -24.06 -15.66 24.21
N ILE A 304 -23.68 -14.58 24.90
CA ILE A 304 -23.87 -14.40 26.34
C ILE A 304 -24.80 -13.20 26.65
N GLY A 305 -25.69 -12.85 25.72
CA GLY A 305 -26.74 -11.85 25.93
C GLY A 305 -26.34 -10.40 25.63
N GLY A 306 -25.16 -10.17 25.05
CA GLY A 306 -24.74 -8.85 24.58
C GLY A 306 -25.15 -8.53 23.14
N MET A 307 -24.59 -7.45 22.57
CA MET A 307 -24.94 -6.96 21.23
C MET A 307 -23.78 -7.04 20.22
N SER A 308 -22.62 -7.47 20.69
CA SER A 308 -21.37 -7.59 19.95
C SER A 308 -20.93 -6.27 19.29
N MET A 309 -21.22 -5.11 19.87
CA MET A 309 -20.67 -3.85 19.37
C MET A 309 -19.12 -3.87 19.50
N PRO A 310 -18.36 -3.39 18.50
CA PRO A 310 -16.90 -3.45 18.57
C PRO A 310 -16.32 -2.73 19.79
N HIS A 311 -15.56 -3.43 20.62
CA HIS A 311 -14.76 -2.83 21.70
C HIS A 311 -13.37 -2.47 21.17
N ILE A 312 -13.21 -1.25 20.64
CA ILE A 312 -12.02 -0.85 19.86
C ILE A 312 -10.70 -1.03 20.61
N TRP A 313 -10.68 -0.84 21.93
CA TRP A 313 -9.48 -1.09 22.74
C TRP A 313 -9.03 -2.56 22.69
N HIS A 314 -9.96 -3.52 22.72
CA HIS A 314 -9.59 -4.94 22.65
C HIS A 314 -9.05 -5.29 21.26
N TYR A 315 -9.64 -4.72 20.21
CA TYR A 315 -9.12 -4.89 18.86
C TYR A 315 -7.70 -4.32 18.72
N TYR A 316 -7.44 -3.14 19.29
CA TYR A 316 -6.09 -2.57 19.32
C TYR A 316 -5.10 -3.45 20.07
N CYS A 317 -5.45 -3.94 21.26
CA CYS A 317 -4.59 -4.87 22.00
C CYS A 317 -4.32 -6.15 21.20
N ALA A 318 -5.36 -6.73 20.59
CA ALA A 318 -5.23 -7.95 19.79
C ALA A 318 -4.30 -7.77 18.58
N THR A 319 -4.37 -6.64 17.87
CA THR A 319 -3.47 -6.38 16.74
C THR A 319 -2.02 -6.15 17.18
N HIS A 320 -1.79 -5.72 18.43
CA HIS A 320 -0.44 -5.52 18.98
C HIS A 320 0.15 -6.79 19.60
N MET A 321 -0.69 -7.72 20.08
CA MET A 321 -0.27 -9.03 20.59
C MET A 321 0.14 -10.01 19.47
N GLN A 322 -0.25 -9.76 18.23
CA GLN A 322 0.08 -10.60 17.06
C GLN A 322 1.41 -10.22 16.37
N ARG A 323 2.15 -9.23 16.91
CA ARG A 323 3.48 -8.82 16.43
C ARG A 323 4.57 -9.48 17.24
#